data_AF-A0A1H0EX74-F1
#
_entry.id   AF-A0A1H0EX74-F1
#
_cell.length_a   1.000
_cell.length_b   1.000
_cell.length_c   1.000
_cell.angle_alpha   90.00
_cell.angle_beta   90.00
_cell.angle_gamma   90.00
#
_symmetry.space_group_name_H-M   'P 1'
#
loop_
_entity.id
_entity.type
_entity.pdbx_description
1 polymer ?
#
loop_
_entity_poly.entity_id
_entity_poly.type
_entity_poly.pdbx_seq_one_letter_code
_entity_poly.pdbx_strand_id
1 'polypeptide(L)'
;MWNYFKWELKQFFTNKKNIAVYLILLFLAVYFALKVAPSYEPIEKVDVAEMEARYETRDEFNKGVGGIKNKHTEVVYALSIFLQWNNYDKARIEAIREKDYLKYAKATAKWYKYSDQYIVKSKELFYNPLYYTYNNSFGHADGHYGYGYTSSRFTGYVEGESKLSIELFEERTALQTLQRLLNSYLPVVLFISCILFSVDIVLKDRRYPSLLKGFPMADWEKLWMKGLVAFLGSMVAVIPLCVGFIIIGIQSGFGDFSLPVPIYSYLEGTFTNMTMGTFILQSTLFISVWLLFFIAIILFLSLIVKTEFINLFVSFIVIAAEWLYFVRGMGTYTDIERFPTSYVQVGQIISGYKNFIYESWHLTYQNGLIIVGSCTILMMILTLIVSQSKRFKLID
;
A
#
# COMPACT_ATOMS: atom_id res chain seq x y z
N MET A 1 -4.00 -28.92 -25.21
CA MET A 1 -3.56 -27.90 -24.22
C MET A 1 -4.00 -28.23 -22.79
N TRP A 2 -5.28 -28.52 -22.55
CA TRP A 2 -5.82 -28.75 -21.20
C TRP A 2 -5.12 -29.83 -20.36
N ASN A 3 -4.76 -30.97 -20.94
CA ASN A 3 -4.07 -32.04 -20.21
C ASN A 3 -2.66 -31.61 -19.74
N TYR A 4 -1.94 -30.85 -20.56
CA TYR A 4 -0.64 -30.30 -20.20
C TYR A 4 -0.78 -29.27 -19.08
N PHE A 5 -1.76 -28.37 -19.17
CA PHE A 5 -2.08 -27.41 -18.13
C PHE A 5 -2.39 -28.09 -16.79
N LYS A 6 -3.28 -29.10 -16.77
CA LYS A 6 -3.59 -29.87 -15.55
C LYS A 6 -2.37 -30.55 -14.94
N TRP A 7 -1.50 -31.11 -15.79
CA TRP A 7 -0.27 -31.74 -15.35
C TRP A 7 0.70 -30.74 -14.73
N GLU A 8 0.93 -29.60 -15.39
CA GLU A 8 1.77 -28.51 -14.86
C GLU A 8 1.20 -27.95 -13.55
N LEU A 9 -0.11 -27.73 -13.47
CA LEU A 9 -0.78 -27.25 -12.26
C LEU A 9 -0.60 -28.23 -11.09
N LYS A 10 -0.77 -29.53 -11.34
CA LYS A 10 -0.53 -30.57 -10.33
C LYS A 10 0.92 -30.57 -9.89
N GLN A 11 1.88 -30.49 -10.81
CA GLN A 11 3.30 -30.40 -10.46
C GLN A 11 3.60 -29.14 -9.64
N PHE A 12 3.01 -28.00 -10.00
CA PHE A 12 3.21 -26.74 -9.31
C PHE A 12 2.80 -26.83 -7.84
N PHE A 13 1.61 -27.38 -7.53
CA PHE A 13 1.12 -27.50 -6.15
C PHE A 13 1.70 -28.66 -5.35
N THR A 14 2.31 -29.65 -6.03
CA THR A 14 3.00 -30.77 -5.35
C THR A 14 4.50 -30.53 -5.18
N ASN A 15 5.03 -29.45 -5.77
CA ASN A 15 6.43 -29.07 -5.61
C ASN A 15 6.70 -28.63 -4.16
N LYS A 16 7.63 -29.33 -3.49
CA LYS A 16 8.03 -29.07 -2.09
C LYS A 16 8.45 -27.62 -1.86
N LYS A 17 9.13 -26.99 -2.83
CA LYS A 17 9.52 -25.58 -2.75
C LYS A 17 8.30 -24.66 -2.72
N ASN A 18 7.33 -24.86 -3.61
CA ASN A 18 6.13 -24.04 -3.66
C ASN A 18 5.28 -24.22 -2.40
N ILE A 19 5.14 -25.46 -1.93
CA ILE A 19 4.51 -25.76 -0.64
C ILE A 19 5.20 -25.01 0.49
N ALA A 20 6.55 -25.02 0.54
CA ALA A 20 7.30 -24.30 1.56
C ALA A 20 7.02 -22.79 1.53
N VAL A 21 6.96 -22.16 0.35
CA VAL A 21 6.60 -20.74 0.23
C VAL A 21 5.19 -20.46 0.78
N TYR A 22 4.18 -21.30 0.46
CA TYR A 22 2.84 -21.14 1.04
C TYR A 22 2.83 -21.29 2.57
N LEU A 23 3.58 -22.26 3.11
CA LEU A 23 3.70 -22.46 4.55
C LEU A 23 4.39 -21.27 5.24
N ILE A 24 5.42 -20.70 4.62
CA ILE A 24 6.09 -19.49 5.11
C ILE A 24 5.08 -18.32 5.12
N LEU A 25 4.32 -18.13 4.05
CA LEU A 25 3.29 -17.08 4.00
C LEU A 25 2.22 -17.27 5.08
N LEU A 26 1.79 -18.51 5.32
CA LEU A 26 0.84 -18.82 6.39
C LEU A 26 1.41 -18.47 7.77
N PHE A 27 2.66 -18.88 8.03
CA PHE A 27 3.34 -18.58 9.28
C PHE A 27 3.50 -17.06 9.48
N LEU A 28 3.92 -16.34 8.44
CA LEU A 28 4.04 -14.88 8.49
C LEU A 28 2.69 -14.19 8.71
N ALA A 29 1.62 -14.66 8.06
CA ALA A 29 0.27 -14.13 8.25
C ALA A 29 -0.23 -14.32 9.68
N VAL A 30 -0.04 -15.50 10.25
CA VAL A 30 -0.43 -15.80 11.64
C VAL A 30 0.42 -14.99 12.63
N TYR A 31 1.74 -14.94 12.44
CA TYR A 31 2.63 -14.14 13.28
C TYR A 31 2.26 -12.66 13.24
N PHE A 32 2.04 -12.12 12.04
CA PHE A 32 1.62 -10.74 11.86
C PHE A 32 0.31 -10.46 12.58
N ALA A 33 -0.72 -11.30 12.39
CA ALA A 33 -2.02 -11.13 13.00
C ALA A 33 -2.00 -11.24 14.54
N LEU A 34 -1.14 -12.09 15.11
CA LEU A 34 -1.10 -12.31 16.57
C LEU A 34 -0.15 -11.37 17.32
N LYS A 35 0.91 -10.89 16.66
CA LYS A 35 1.96 -10.09 17.33
C LYS A 35 2.06 -8.67 16.81
N VAL A 36 2.02 -8.48 15.50
CA VAL A 36 2.32 -7.17 14.90
C VAL A 36 1.06 -6.32 14.78
N ALA A 37 -0.03 -6.86 14.25
CA ALA A 37 -1.29 -6.13 14.06
C ALA A 37 -1.88 -5.58 15.39
N PRO A 38 -1.89 -6.32 16.51
CA PRO A 38 -2.39 -5.79 17.78
C PRO A 38 -1.52 -4.67 18.35
N SER A 39 -0.21 -4.70 18.10
CA SER A 39 0.76 -3.68 18.57
C SER A 39 0.79 -2.41 17.72
N TYR A 40 -0.02 -2.33 16.66
CA TYR A 40 -0.07 -1.14 15.82
C TYR A 40 -0.55 0.07 16.62
N GLU A 41 0.17 1.18 16.53
CA GLU A 41 -0.22 2.47 17.10
C GLU A 41 -0.23 3.52 16.00
N PRO A 42 -1.41 4.01 15.56
CA PRO A 42 -1.47 5.11 14.61
C PRO A 42 -0.96 6.41 15.26
N ILE A 43 -0.31 7.27 14.48
CA ILE A 43 0.12 8.60 14.95
C ILE A 43 -1.09 9.40 15.43
N GLU A 44 -2.16 9.42 14.63
CA GLU A 44 -3.42 10.08 14.95
C GLU A 44 -4.41 9.14 15.68
N LYS A 45 -4.00 8.65 16.85
CA LYS A 45 -4.84 7.78 17.69
C LYS A 45 -5.91 8.54 18.47
N VAL A 46 -6.89 7.82 19.00
CA VAL A 46 -7.93 8.40 19.84
C VAL A 46 -7.42 8.46 21.29
N ASP A 47 -6.75 9.55 21.66
CA ASP A 47 -6.22 9.76 23.01
C ASP A 47 -7.02 10.83 23.78
N VAL A 48 -7.92 10.38 24.66
CA VAL A 48 -8.78 11.27 25.45
C VAL A 48 -7.97 12.09 26.45
N ALA A 49 -6.95 11.49 27.07
CA ALA A 49 -6.12 12.19 28.04
C ALA A 49 -5.31 13.31 27.36
N GLU A 50 -4.77 13.05 26.17
CA GLU A 50 -4.09 14.09 25.38
C GLU A 50 -5.06 15.21 24.97
N MET A 51 -6.27 14.86 24.52
CA MET A 51 -7.30 15.84 24.17
C MET A 51 -7.67 16.73 25.35
N GLU A 52 -7.88 16.15 26.54
CA GLU A 52 -8.19 16.86 27.78
C GLU A 52 -7.04 17.79 28.20
N ALA A 53 -5.80 17.30 28.23
CA ALA A 53 -4.64 18.11 28.59
C ALA A 53 -4.45 19.32 27.65
N ARG A 54 -4.63 19.12 26.33
CA ARG A 54 -4.57 20.22 25.35
C ARG A 54 -5.70 21.23 25.54
N TYR A 55 -6.91 20.76 25.84
CA TYR A 55 -8.06 21.60 26.11
C TYR A 55 -7.83 22.48 27.35
N GLU A 56 -7.45 21.87 28.47
CA GLU A 56 -7.21 22.55 29.75
C GLU A 56 -6.11 23.60 29.63
N THR A 57 -4.96 23.24 29.05
CA THR A 57 -3.84 24.16 28.85
C THR A 57 -4.25 25.43 28.09
N ARG A 58 -5.03 25.27 27.00
CA ARG A 58 -5.51 26.39 26.20
C ARG A 58 -6.62 27.17 26.90
N ASP A 59 -7.46 26.51 27.69
CA ASP A 59 -8.54 27.15 28.43
C ASP A 59 -8.01 28.03 29.56
N GLU A 60 -7.01 27.52 30.30
CA GLU A 60 -6.25 28.29 31.30
C GLU A 60 -5.57 29.51 30.68
N PHE A 61 -4.90 29.33 29.52
CA PHE A 61 -4.32 30.44 28.78
C PHE A 61 -5.39 31.49 28.42
N ASN A 62 -6.50 31.08 27.80
CA ASN A 62 -7.57 31.98 27.37
C ASN A 62 -8.16 32.77 28.54
N LYS A 63 -8.38 32.13 29.70
CA LYS A 63 -8.86 32.77 30.93
C LYS A 63 -7.83 33.73 31.51
N GLY A 64 -6.56 33.33 31.56
CA GLY A 64 -5.46 34.13 32.11
C GLY A 64 -5.19 35.42 31.33
N VAL A 65 -5.33 35.39 30.00
CA VAL A 65 -5.08 36.57 29.15
C VAL A 65 -6.36 37.34 28.77
N GLY A 66 -7.55 36.85 29.09
CA GLY A 66 -8.84 37.40 28.66
C GLY A 66 -9.03 38.88 29.00
N GLY A 67 -8.69 39.29 30.23
CA GLY A 67 -8.92 40.64 30.78
C GLY A 67 -7.79 41.66 30.59
N ILE A 68 -6.66 41.29 29.96
CA ILE A 68 -5.49 42.16 29.81
C ILE A 68 -5.74 43.19 28.70
N LYS A 69 -5.69 44.49 29.03
CA LYS A 69 -5.66 45.59 28.04
C LYS A 69 -4.24 45.75 27.51
N ASN A 70 -4.06 45.82 26.18
CA ASN A 70 -2.77 45.83 25.46
C ASN A 70 -2.01 44.49 25.47
N LYS A 71 -2.51 43.51 24.71
CA LYS A 71 -1.87 42.20 24.54
C LYS A 71 -0.81 42.26 23.43
N HIS A 72 0.29 41.52 23.60
CA HIS A 72 1.26 41.30 22.53
C HIS A 72 0.58 40.63 21.33
N THR A 73 1.03 40.92 20.11
CA THR A 73 0.42 40.42 18.86
C THR A 73 0.28 38.89 18.85
N GLU A 74 1.31 38.17 19.30
CA GLU A 74 1.27 36.70 19.41
C GLU A 74 0.20 36.19 20.39
N VAL A 75 -0.08 36.92 21.47
CA VAL A 75 -1.13 36.57 22.42
C VAL A 75 -2.51 36.79 21.79
N VAL A 76 -2.67 37.85 20.99
CA VAL A 76 -3.90 38.10 20.21
C VAL A 76 -4.10 37.01 19.16
N TYR A 77 -3.04 36.63 18.46
CA TYR A 77 -3.06 35.55 17.47
C TYR A 77 -3.43 34.21 18.11
N ALA A 78 -2.75 33.82 19.20
CA ALA A 78 -3.06 32.60 19.93
C ALA A 78 -4.52 32.56 20.42
N LEU A 79 -5.03 33.67 20.99
CA LEU A 79 -6.43 33.79 21.40
C LEU A 79 -7.41 33.56 20.23
N SER A 80 -7.08 34.08 19.04
CA SER A 80 -7.95 33.95 17.86
C SER A 80 -8.10 32.50 17.39
N ILE A 81 -7.11 31.65 17.65
CA ILE A 81 -7.07 30.25 17.19
C ILE A 81 -7.51 29.29 18.31
N PHE A 82 -7.01 29.51 19.53
CA PHE A 82 -7.19 28.59 20.65
C PHE A 82 -8.65 28.45 21.06
N LEU A 83 -9.45 29.51 20.93
CA LEU A 83 -10.89 29.46 21.20
C LEU A 83 -11.58 28.41 20.31
N GLN A 84 -11.29 28.43 19.01
CA GLN A 84 -11.92 27.50 18.07
C GLN A 84 -11.37 26.07 18.23
N TRP A 85 -10.07 25.92 18.49
CA TRP A 85 -9.49 24.61 18.84
C TRP A 85 -10.15 24.00 20.08
N ASN A 86 -10.31 24.77 21.15
CA ASN A 86 -10.94 24.30 22.37
C ASN A 86 -12.41 23.93 22.18
N ASN A 87 -13.14 24.67 21.34
CA ASN A 87 -14.51 24.30 20.99
C ASN A 87 -14.56 22.91 20.31
N TYR A 88 -13.61 22.62 19.42
CA TYR A 88 -13.52 21.31 18.77
C TYR A 88 -13.04 20.21 19.72
N ASP A 89 -12.00 20.45 20.52
CA ASP A 89 -11.51 19.45 21.48
C ASP A 89 -12.58 19.12 22.53
N LYS A 90 -13.29 20.13 23.06
CA LYS A 90 -14.44 19.92 23.96
C LYS A 90 -15.51 19.03 23.31
N ALA A 91 -15.91 19.34 22.08
CA ALA A 91 -16.89 18.54 21.35
C ALA A 91 -16.43 17.09 21.11
N ARG A 92 -15.14 16.86 20.86
CA ARG A 92 -14.55 15.53 20.71
C ARG A 92 -14.58 14.76 22.03
N ILE A 93 -14.15 15.38 23.12
CA ILE A 93 -14.12 14.77 24.46
C ILE A 93 -15.53 14.39 24.91
N GLU A 94 -16.49 15.31 24.82
CA GLU A 94 -17.90 15.05 25.16
C GLU A 94 -18.49 13.92 24.31
N ALA A 95 -18.24 13.93 23.00
CA ALA A 95 -18.75 12.91 22.10
C ALA A 95 -18.21 11.50 22.42
N ILE A 96 -16.94 11.36 22.80
CA ILE A 96 -16.39 10.07 23.24
C ILE A 96 -17.06 9.62 24.54
N ARG A 97 -17.21 10.52 25.52
CA ARG A 97 -17.85 10.21 26.82
C ARG A 97 -19.31 9.78 26.65
N GLU A 98 -20.03 10.44 25.72
CA GLU A 98 -21.42 10.14 25.35
C GLU A 98 -21.54 8.90 24.44
N LYS A 99 -20.42 8.35 23.95
CA LYS A 99 -20.36 7.30 22.91
C LYS A 99 -21.08 7.69 21.60
N ASP A 100 -21.18 8.99 21.32
CA ASP A 100 -21.66 9.52 20.04
C ASP A 100 -20.49 9.62 19.05
N TYR A 101 -20.18 8.49 18.42
CA TYR A 101 -19.06 8.41 17.48
C TYR A 101 -19.25 9.25 16.21
N LEU A 102 -20.49 9.57 15.82
CA LEU A 102 -20.75 10.45 14.68
C LEU A 102 -20.42 11.90 15.03
N LYS A 103 -20.82 12.36 16.21
CA LYS A 103 -20.43 13.68 16.74
C LYS A 103 -18.92 13.78 16.91
N TYR A 104 -18.27 12.72 17.40
CA TYR A 104 -16.81 12.66 17.48
C TYR A 104 -16.16 12.79 16.11
N ALA A 105 -16.64 12.04 15.11
CA ALA A 105 -16.10 12.09 13.76
C ALA A 105 -16.24 13.48 13.12
N LYS A 106 -17.41 14.12 13.27
CA LYS A 106 -17.67 15.49 12.82
C LYS A 106 -16.72 16.50 13.45
N ALA A 107 -16.55 16.45 14.77
CA ALA A 107 -15.68 17.36 15.49
C ALA A 107 -14.21 17.13 15.11
N THR A 108 -13.80 15.86 14.95
CA THR A 108 -12.44 15.46 14.59
C THR A 108 -12.08 15.89 13.17
N ALA A 109 -12.97 15.70 12.19
CA ALA A 109 -12.77 16.18 10.82
C ALA A 109 -12.50 17.70 10.77
N LYS A 110 -13.29 18.47 11.52
CA LYS A 110 -13.13 19.93 11.64
C LYS A 110 -11.85 20.31 12.37
N TRP A 111 -11.51 19.59 13.44
CA TRP A 111 -10.29 19.84 14.21
C TRP A 111 -9.04 19.68 13.35
N TYR A 112 -8.91 18.59 12.59
CA TYR A 112 -7.75 18.37 11.71
C TYR A 112 -7.68 19.41 10.59
N LYS A 113 -8.81 19.68 9.91
CA LYS A 113 -8.86 20.70 8.85
C LYS A 113 -8.46 22.08 9.35
N TYR A 114 -9.02 22.49 10.48
CA TYR A 114 -8.73 23.79 11.08
C TYR A 114 -7.28 23.85 11.55
N SER A 115 -6.78 22.80 12.22
CA SER A 115 -5.38 22.75 12.67
C SER A 115 -4.41 22.88 11.51
N ASP A 116 -4.62 22.11 10.44
CA ASP A 116 -3.74 22.14 9.27
C ASP A 116 -3.67 23.52 8.61
N GLN A 117 -4.80 24.22 8.49
CA GLN A 117 -4.88 25.56 7.89
C GLN A 117 -3.98 26.60 8.58
N TYR A 118 -3.76 26.47 9.89
CA TYR A 118 -2.90 27.38 10.65
C TYR A 118 -1.47 26.84 10.79
N ILE A 119 -1.31 25.54 11.07
CA ILE A 119 0.01 24.95 11.29
C ILE A 119 0.86 25.04 10.01
N VAL A 120 0.31 24.73 8.84
CA VAL A 120 1.08 24.71 7.57
C VAL A 120 1.70 26.07 7.20
N LYS A 121 1.15 27.17 7.73
CA LYS A 121 1.60 28.55 7.44
C LYS A 121 2.43 29.15 8.57
N SER A 122 2.54 28.49 9.71
CA SER A 122 3.21 28.98 10.91
C SER A 122 4.56 28.29 11.09
N LYS A 123 5.54 29.04 11.62
CA LYS A 123 6.84 28.49 12.02
C LYS A 123 6.88 28.11 13.50
N GLU A 124 5.88 28.54 14.26
CA GLU A 124 5.75 28.45 15.70
C GLU A 124 4.82 27.30 16.12
N LEU A 125 3.89 26.92 15.25
CA LEU A 125 2.98 25.80 15.45
C LEU A 125 3.54 24.52 14.82
N PHE A 126 3.27 23.40 15.47
CA PHE A 126 3.76 22.10 15.07
C PHE A 126 2.63 21.08 15.00
N TYR A 127 2.79 20.10 14.10
CA TYR A 127 1.93 18.92 14.05
C TYR A 127 2.23 17.98 15.24
N ASN A 128 1.54 16.84 15.29
CA ASN A 128 1.83 15.78 16.25
C ASN A 128 3.35 15.49 16.32
N PRO A 129 3.98 15.51 17.51
CA PRO A 129 5.42 15.31 17.67
C PRO A 129 5.96 14.04 17.01
N LEU A 130 5.12 13.01 16.88
CA LEU A 130 5.50 11.74 16.25
C LEU A 130 5.96 11.91 14.79
N TYR A 131 5.49 12.93 14.05
CA TYR A 131 5.98 13.20 12.68
C TYR A 131 7.44 13.67 12.63
N TYR A 132 7.97 14.20 13.74
CA TYR A 132 9.32 14.74 13.85
C TYR A 132 10.31 13.76 14.49
N THR A 133 9.85 12.56 14.85
CA THR A 133 10.70 11.52 15.44
C THR A 133 11.67 10.92 14.42
N TYR A 134 12.67 10.19 14.90
CA TYR A 134 13.66 9.48 14.07
C TYR A 134 14.43 10.36 13.07
N ASN A 135 14.68 11.62 13.43
CA ASN A 135 15.40 12.59 12.59
C ASN A 135 14.71 12.86 11.24
N ASN A 136 13.37 12.83 11.21
CA ASN A 136 12.60 13.13 10.00
C ASN A 136 12.69 14.63 9.66
N SER A 137 13.57 14.97 8.71
CA SER A 137 13.71 16.35 8.20
C SER A 137 12.46 16.87 7.48
N PHE A 138 11.52 16.00 7.11
CA PHE A 138 10.28 16.34 6.41
C PHE A 138 9.05 16.28 7.32
N GLY A 139 9.23 16.22 8.65
CA GLY A 139 8.12 16.04 9.60
C GLY A 139 6.99 17.06 9.48
N HIS A 140 7.29 18.31 9.10
CA HIS A 140 6.24 19.32 8.88
C HIS A 140 5.40 19.02 7.62
N ALA A 141 6.02 18.60 6.51
CA ALA A 141 5.31 18.21 5.30
C ALA A 141 4.52 16.91 5.51
N ASP A 142 5.08 15.94 6.24
CA ASP A 142 4.40 14.69 6.57
C ASP A 142 3.23 14.91 7.52
N GLY A 143 3.35 15.85 8.46
CA GLY A 143 2.26 16.30 9.31
C GLY A 143 1.13 16.96 8.52
N HIS A 144 1.46 17.83 7.56
CA HIS A 144 0.48 18.42 6.64
C HIS A 144 -0.29 17.33 5.86
N TYR A 145 0.45 16.39 5.27
CA TYR A 145 -0.16 15.24 4.59
C TYR A 145 -1.03 14.41 5.54
N GLY A 146 -0.54 14.08 6.74
CA GLY A 146 -1.23 13.26 7.73
C GLY A 146 -2.51 13.90 8.27
N TYR A 147 -2.50 15.20 8.52
CA TYR A 147 -3.67 15.95 8.98
C TYR A 147 -4.70 16.09 7.85
N GLY A 148 -4.27 16.37 6.62
CA GLY A 148 -5.16 16.39 5.46
C GLY A 148 -5.79 15.02 5.19
N TYR A 149 -4.99 13.95 5.25
CA TYR A 149 -5.44 12.57 5.12
C TYR A 149 -6.50 12.24 6.18
N THR A 150 -6.20 12.53 7.45
CA THR A 150 -7.09 12.24 8.57
C THR A 150 -8.37 13.07 8.49
N SER A 151 -8.29 14.35 8.14
CA SER A 151 -9.46 15.19 7.91
C SER A 151 -10.37 14.64 6.80
N SER A 152 -9.81 14.23 5.67
CA SER A 152 -10.58 13.64 4.56
C SER A 152 -11.25 12.34 4.97
N ARG A 153 -10.53 11.49 5.70
CA ARG A 153 -11.03 10.21 6.20
C ARG A 153 -12.22 10.39 7.13
N PHE A 154 -12.09 11.27 8.13
CA PHE A 154 -13.16 11.55 9.07
C PHE A 154 -14.36 12.26 8.40
N THR A 155 -14.12 13.11 7.41
CA THR A 155 -15.22 13.65 6.57
C THR A 155 -15.98 12.52 5.88
N GLY A 156 -15.26 11.57 5.26
CA GLY A 156 -15.88 10.40 4.65
C GLY A 156 -16.65 9.51 5.63
N TYR A 157 -16.19 9.39 6.89
CA TYR A 157 -16.94 8.66 7.93
C TYR A 157 -18.25 9.35 8.33
N VAL A 158 -18.31 10.67 8.21
CA VAL A 158 -19.52 11.46 8.50
C VAL A 158 -20.53 11.37 7.37
N GLU A 159 -20.05 11.32 6.13
CA GLU A 159 -20.88 11.25 4.92
C GLU A 159 -21.34 9.83 4.60
N GLY A 160 -20.58 8.82 5.04
CA GLY A 160 -20.88 7.41 4.84
C GLY A 160 -21.86 6.81 5.86
N GLU A 161 -22.23 5.55 5.62
CA GLU A 161 -23.19 4.79 6.43
C GLU A 161 -22.52 3.71 7.31
N SER A 162 -21.18 3.62 7.30
CA SER A 162 -20.45 2.60 8.04
C SER A 162 -20.63 2.75 9.55
N LYS A 163 -20.73 1.62 10.27
CA LYS A 163 -20.81 1.61 11.73
C LYS A 163 -19.50 2.12 12.33
N LEU A 164 -19.56 3.28 13.00
CA LEU A 164 -18.40 3.92 13.62
C LEU A 164 -18.03 3.27 14.95
N SER A 165 -16.73 3.13 15.19
CA SER A 165 -16.15 2.64 16.45
C SER A 165 -14.73 3.20 16.65
N ILE A 166 -14.18 3.02 17.85
CA ILE A 166 -12.80 3.45 18.15
C ILE A 166 -11.79 2.67 17.30
N GLU A 167 -11.99 1.36 17.15
CA GLU A 167 -11.14 0.50 16.32
C GLU A 167 -11.13 0.95 14.85
N LEU A 168 -12.26 1.45 14.35
CA LEU A 168 -12.35 2.02 13.00
C LEU A 168 -11.60 3.35 12.91
N PHE A 169 -11.73 4.23 13.91
CA PHE A 169 -11.02 5.51 13.93
C PHE A 169 -9.50 5.35 14.02
N GLU A 170 -9.04 4.30 14.67
CA GLU A 170 -7.62 3.93 14.79
C GLU A 170 -7.11 3.00 13.67
N GLU A 171 -7.93 2.73 12.64
CA GLU A 171 -7.54 1.90 11.49
C GLU A 171 -7.11 0.46 11.84
N ARG A 172 -7.75 -0.11 12.86
CA ARG A 172 -7.43 -1.46 13.36
C ARG A 172 -8.24 -2.58 12.70
N THR A 173 -9.33 -2.25 12.00
CA THR A 173 -10.17 -3.27 11.35
C THR A 173 -9.37 -4.09 10.32
N ALA A 174 -9.85 -5.29 10.00
CA ALA A 174 -9.16 -6.18 9.06
C ALA A 174 -8.97 -5.55 7.68
N LEU A 175 -10.00 -4.87 7.14
CA LEU A 175 -9.90 -4.16 5.85
C LEU A 175 -8.94 -2.97 5.89
N GLN A 176 -8.94 -2.16 6.96
CA GLN A 176 -7.99 -1.05 7.10
C GLN A 176 -6.55 -1.56 7.30
N THR A 177 -6.38 -2.68 8.00
CA THR A 177 -5.08 -3.35 8.09
C THR A 177 -4.62 -3.87 6.74
N LEU A 178 -5.50 -4.47 5.95
CA LEU A 178 -5.19 -4.86 4.57
C LEU A 178 -4.80 -3.65 3.70
N GLN A 179 -5.52 -2.54 3.78
CA GLN A 179 -5.20 -1.30 3.09
C GLN A 179 -3.80 -0.80 3.49
N ARG A 180 -3.48 -0.75 4.79
CA ARG A 180 -2.16 -0.35 5.30
C ARG A 180 -1.06 -1.28 4.79
N LEU A 181 -1.31 -2.58 4.76
CA LEU A 181 -0.38 -3.57 4.22
C LEU A 181 -0.15 -3.39 2.72
N LEU A 182 -1.20 -3.12 1.93
CA LEU A 182 -1.13 -2.81 0.50
C LEU A 182 -0.37 -1.51 0.21
N ASN A 183 -0.46 -0.52 1.11
CA ASN A 183 0.32 0.71 1.08
C ASN A 183 1.78 0.54 1.55
N SER A 184 2.16 -0.64 2.03
CA SER A 184 3.47 -0.89 2.61
C SER A 184 4.11 -2.12 1.94
N TYR A 185 4.42 -3.16 2.71
CA TYR A 185 5.24 -4.29 2.25
C TYR A 185 4.46 -5.42 1.57
N LEU A 186 3.13 -5.49 1.65
CA LEU A 186 2.39 -6.63 1.12
C LEU A 186 2.57 -6.85 -0.40
N PRO A 187 2.52 -5.81 -1.26
CA PRO A 187 2.78 -6.00 -2.69
C PRO A 187 4.17 -6.62 -2.93
N VAL A 188 5.19 -6.13 -2.22
CA VAL A 188 6.56 -6.65 -2.32
C VAL A 188 6.66 -8.11 -1.87
N VAL A 189 6.00 -8.49 -0.77
CA VAL A 189 5.94 -9.90 -0.31
C VAL A 189 5.29 -10.80 -1.36
N LEU A 190 4.22 -10.34 -2.02
CA LEU A 190 3.57 -11.08 -3.10
C LEU A 190 4.46 -11.17 -4.35
N PHE A 191 5.20 -10.12 -4.69
CA PHE A 191 6.15 -10.13 -5.81
C PHE A 191 7.31 -11.10 -5.56
N ILE A 192 7.90 -11.08 -4.37
CA ILE A 192 8.94 -12.04 -3.96
C ILE A 192 8.40 -13.47 -4.05
N SER A 193 7.19 -13.71 -3.54
CA SER A 193 6.56 -15.02 -3.61
C SER A 193 6.37 -15.48 -5.07
N CYS A 194 5.88 -14.59 -5.93
CA CYS A 194 5.71 -14.83 -7.37
C CYS A 194 7.03 -15.19 -8.06
N ILE A 195 8.12 -14.47 -7.76
CA ILE A 195 9.46 -14.78 -8.27
C ILE A 195 9.89 -16.19 -7.83
N LEU A 196 9.76 -16.50 -6.53
CA LEU A 196 10.12 -17.81 -6.00
C LEU A 196 9.32 -18.95 -6.61
N PHE A 197 8.02 -18.75 -6.85
CA PHE A 197 7.16 -19.70 -7.53
C PHE A 197 7.54 -19.93 -9.00
N SER A 198 8.03 -18.89 -9.67
CA SER A 198 8.23 -18.90 -11.12
C SER A 198 9.67 -19.24 -11.55
N VAL A 199 10.67 -19.05 -10.68
CA VAL A 199 12.10 -19.08 -11.05
C VAL A 199 12.57 -20.39 -11.73
N ASP A 200 12.01 -21.54 -11.34
CA ASP A 200 12.40 -22.86 -11.84
C ASP A 200 11.40 -23.44 -12.84
N ILE A 201 10.33 -22.71 -13.19
CA ILE A 201 9.21 -23.27 -13.95
C ILE A 201 9.60 -23.76 -15.35
N VAL A 202 10.60 -23.12 -15.95
CA VAL A 202 11.21 -23.49 -17.24
C VAL A 202 12.45 -24.35 -17.05
N LEU A 203 13.18 -24.21 -15.94
CA LEU A 203 14.47 -24.87 -15.75
C LEU A 203 14.33 -26.31 -15.24
N LYS A 204 13.26 -26.63 -14.50
CA LYS A 204 12.91 -28.00 -14.09
C LYS A 204 12.75 -28.95 -15.28
N ASP A 205 12.25 -28.43 -16.38
CA ASP A 205 11.91 -29.16 -17.60
C ASP A 205 13.15 -29.66 -18.34
N ARG A 206 14.25 -28.90 -18.25
CA ARG A 206 15.54 -29.30 -18.82
C ARG A 206 16.18 -30.46 -18.07
N ARG A 207 15.83 -30.65 -16.79
CA ARG A 207 16.32 -31.78 -15.98
C ARG A 207 15.63 -33.09 -16.38
N TYR A 208 14.41 -33.03 -16.92
CA TYR A 208 13.60 -34.20 -17.31
C TYR A 208 13.02 -34.08 -18.72
N PRO A 209 13.86 -34.02 -19.76
CA PRO A 209 13.45 -33.73 -21.13
C PRO A 209 12.51 -34.78 -21.73
N SER A 210 12.56 -36.03 -21.25
CA SER A 210 11.70 -37.13 -21.72
C SER A 210 10.22 -36.92 -21.41
N LEU A 211 9.89 -36.21 -20.32
CA LEU A 211 8.50 -35.94 -19.92
C LEU A 211 7.80 -34.96 -20.87
N LEU A 212 8.56 -34.09 -21.55
CA LEU A 212 8.03 -33.03 -22.41
C LEU A 212 7.90 -33.44 -23.87
N LYS A 213 8.71 -34.41 -24.32
CA LYS A 213 8.65 -34.96 -25.69
C LYS A 213 7.35 -35.72 -25.96
N GLY A 214 6.62 -36.12 -24.92
CA GLY A 214 5.34 -36.84 -25.04
C GLY A 214 4.14 -35.96 -25.39
N PHE A 215 4.27 -34.63 -25.38
CA PHE A 215 3.16 -33.71 -25.69
C PHE A 215 3.33 -33.08 -27.09
N PRO A 216 2.36 -33.27 -28.01
CA PRO A 216 2.38 -32.65 -29.34
C PRO A 216 1.96 -31.16 -29.24
N MET A 217 2.82 -30.33 -28.66
CA MET A 217 2.61 -28.88 -28.54
C MET A 217 3.87 -28.13 -28.94
N ALA A 218 3.69 -26.94 -29.52
CA ALA A 218 4.80 -26.07 -29.83
C ALA A 218 5.46 -25.53 -28.54
N ASP A 219 6.75 -25.25 -28.59
CA ASP A 219 7.50 -24.84 -27.38
C ASP A 219 7.00 -23.49 -26.82
N TRP A 220 6.52 -22.59 -27.69
CA TRP A 220 5.92 -21.32 -27.26
C TRP A 220 4.60 -21.54 -26.49
N GLU A 221 3.76 -22.51 -26.92
CA GLU A 221 2.50 -22.85 -26.22
C GLU A 221 2.78 -23.40 -24.82
N LYS A 222 3.83 -24.22 -24.68
CA LYS A 222 4.25 -24.74 -23.37
C LYS A 222 4.69 -23.62 -22.43
N LEU A 223 5.45 -22.64 -22.93
CA LEU A 223 5.88 -21.47 -22.16
C LEU A 223 4.69 -20.63 -21.68
N TRP A 224 3.69 -20.39 -22.52
CA TRP A 224 2.47 -19.69 -22.11
C TRP A 224 1.70 -20.44 -21.03
N MET A 225 1.55 -21.76 -21.16
CA MET A 225 0.88 -22.58 -20.15
C MET A 225 1.62 -22.56 -18.82
N LYS A 226 2.95 -22.55 -18.84
CA LYS A 226 3.77 -22.34 -17.63
C LYS A 226 3.53 -20.97 -17.02
N GLY A 227 3.56 -19.91 -17.83
CA GLY A 227 3.26 -18.56 -17.35
C GLY A 227 1.88 -18.47 -16.69
N LEU A 228 0.86 -19.09 -17.29
CA LEU A 228 -0.49 -19.15 -16.73
C LEU A 228 -0.53 -19.92 -15.40
N VAL A 229 0.16 -21.07 -15.31
CA VAL A 229 0.24 -21.85 -14.06
C VAL A 229 0.97 -21.07 -12.96
N ALA A 230 2.07 -20.39 -13.28
CA ALA A 230 2.78 -19.53 -12.36
C ALA A 230 1.90 -18.38 -11.86
N PHE A 231 1.12 -17.76 -12.75
CA PHE A 231 0.21 -16.67 -12.41
C PHE A 231 -0.89 -17.15 -11.45
N LEU A 232 -1.58 -18.24 -11.80
CA LEU A 232 -2.63 -18.82 -10.95
C LEU A 232 -2.07 -19.30 -9.60
N GLY A 233 -0.90 -19.94 -9.61
CA GLY A 233 -0.20 -20.33 -8.39
C GLY A 233 0.12 -19.14 -7.50
N SER A 234 0.60 -18.03 -8.09
CA SER A 234 0.89 -16.81 -7.34
C SER A 234 -0.37 -16.14 -6.80
N MET A 235 -1.49 -16.17 -7.53
CA MET A 235 -2.78 -15.68 -7.04
C MET A 235 -3.30 -16.49 -5.82
N VAL A 236 -3.05 -17.80 -5.81
CA VAL A 236 -3.40 -18.68 -4.67
C VAL A 236 -2.62 -18.33 -3.40
N ALA A 237 -1.54 -17.54 -3.48
CA ALA A 237 -0.80 -17.04 -2.31
C ALA A 237 -1.66 -16.15 -1.38
N VAL A 238 -2.81 -15.67 -1.85
CA VAL A 238 -3.76 -14.93 -1.01
C VAL A 238 -4.43 -15.86 0.04
N ILE A 239 -4.60 -17.16 -0.24
CA ILE A 239 -5.27 -18.10 0.67
C ILE A 239 -4.60 -18.15 2.06
N PRO A 240 -3.28 -18.37 2.20
CA PRO A 240 -2.64 -18.35 3.51
C PRO A 240 -2.76 -16.98 4.21
N LEU A 241 -2.81 -15.88 3.46
CA LEU A 241 -3.00 -14.54 4.02
C LEU A 241 -4.42 -14.32 4.56
N CYS A 242 -5.43 -14.97 3.98
CA CYS A 242 -6.81 -14.92 4.48
C CYS A 242 -6.92 -15.41 5.93
N VAL A 243 -6.05 -16.32 6.37
CA VAL A 243 -6.02 -16.78 7.78
C VAL A 243 -5.70 -15.61 8.71
N GLY A 244 -4.69 -14.81 8.39
CA GLY A 244 -4.35 -13.61 9.15
C GLY A 244 -5.48 -12.57 9.14
N PHE A 245 -6.12 -12.37 7.98
CA PHE A 245 -7.28 -11.49 7.85
C PHE A 245 -8.44 -11.90 8.77
N ILE A 246 -8.75 -13.20 8.84
CA ILE A 246 -9.81 -13.73 9.72
C ILE A 246 -9.45 -13.51 11.19
N ILE A 247 -8.20 -13.78 11.59
CA ILE A 247 -7.75 -13.57 12.98
C ILE A 247 -7.93 -12.10 13.38
N ILE A 248 -7.50 -11.15 12.53
CA ILE A 248 -7.65 -9.71 12.79
C ILE A 248 -9.13 -9.32 12.81
N GLY A 249 -9.93 -9.86 11.89
CA GLY A 249 -11.38 -9.60 11.83
C GLY A 249 -12.12 -10.03 13.10
N ILE A 250 -11.71 -11.13 13.72
CA ILE A 250 -12.24 -11.59 15.01
C ILE A 250 -11.80 -10.67 16.16
N GLN A 251 -10.57 -10.15 16.13
CA GLN A 251 -10.00 -9.32 17.21
C GLN A 251 -10.48 -7.86 17.19
N SER A 252 -10.58 -7.25 16.02
CA SER A 252 -10.80 -5.79 15.86
C SER A 252 -11.93 -5.44 14.90
N GLY A 253 -12.68 -6.44 14.44
CA GLY A 253 -13.76 -6.28 13.45
C GLY A 253 -13.23 -6.31 12.01
N PHE A 254 -14.11 -6.71 11.08
CA PHE A 254 -13.76 -6.83 9.66
C PHE A 254 -13.67 -5.48 8.94
N GLY A 255 -14.46 -4.48 9.36
CA GLY A 255 -14.64 -3.22 8.64
C GLY A 255 -15.70 -3.34 7.53
N ASP A 256 -15.78 -2.30 6.69
CA ASP A 256 -16.74 -2.21 5.58
C ASP A 256 -16.03 -1.82 4.27
N PHE A 257 -16.48 -2.35 3.13
CA PHE A 257 -16.01 -1.98 1.81
C PHE A 257 -16.45 -0.56 1.39
N SER A 258 -17.47 -0.01 2.04
CA SER A 258 -17.89 1.39 1.84
C SER A 258 -16.97 2.40 2.53
N LEU A 259 -16.03 1.96 3.39
CA LEU A 259 -15.15 2.86 4.13
C LEU A 259 -14.38 3.80 3.20
N PRO A 260 -14.25 5.09 3.55
CA PRO A 260 -13.50 6.06 2.77
C PRO A 260 -11.99 5.78 2.86
N VAL A 261 -11.35 5.72 1.70
CA VAL A 261 -9.90 5.74 1.54
C VAL A 261 -9.51 7.07 0.91
N PRO A 262 -8.80 7.95 1.64
CA PRO A 262 -8.32 9.21 1.09
C PRO A 262 -7.28 8.98 -0.01
N ILE A 263 -7.42 9.73 -1.10
CA ILE A 263 -6.50 9.79 -2.25
C ILE A 263 -5.98 11.21 -2.34
N TYR A 264 -4.66 11.34 -2.37
CA TYR A 264 -4.01 12.63 -2.53
C TYR A 264 -3.89 13.02 -4.01
N SER A 265 -4.31 14.24 -4.34
CA SER A 265 -4.09 14.88 -5.64
C SER A 265 -3.04 15.97 -5.50
N TYR A 266 -1.88 15.79 -6.14
CA TYR A 266 -0.80 16.79 -6.09
C TYR A 266 -1.18 18.09 -6.80
N LEU A 267 -1.92 18.01 -7.91
CA LEU A 267 -2.32 19.18 -8.68
C LEU A 267 -3.25 20.10 -7.89
N GLU A 268 -4.19 19.50 -7.14
CA GLU A 268 -5.17 20.26 -6.35
C GLU A 268 -4.65 20.56 -4.94
N GLY A 269 -3.63 19.85 -4.47
CA GLY A 269 -3.15 19.94 -3.09
C GLY A 269 -4.19 19.48 -2.07
N THR A 270 -5.14 18.63 -2.49
CA THR A 270 -6.30 18.20 -1.69
C THR A 270 -6.42 16.68 -1.66
N PHE A 271 -7.24 16.21 -0.73
CA PHE A 271 -7.64 14.81 -0.64
C PHE A 271 -9.06 14.64 -1.18
N THR A 272 -9.24 13.59 -1.96
CA THR A 272 -10.55 13.06 -2.35
C THR A 272 -10.73 11.69 -1.70
N ASN A 273 -11.94 11.13 -1.68
CA ASN A 273 -12.18 9.81 -1.09
C ASN A 273 -12.66 8.82 -2.17
N MET A 274 -12.15 7.60 -2.14
CA MET A 274 -12.77 6.45 -2.81
C MET A 274 -13.22 5.42 -1.79
N THR A 275 -14.08 4.49 -2.21
CA THR A 275 -14.48 3.37 -1.35
C THR A 275 -13.34 2.36 -1.20
N MET A 276 -13.24 1.75 -0.02
CA MET A 276 -12.29 0.67 0.29
C MET A 276 -12.37 -0.48 -0.71
N GLY A 277 -13.58 -0.84 -1.16
CA GLY A 277 -13.76 -1.86 -2.20
C GLY A 277 -13.09 -1.48 -3.52
N THR A 278 -13.20 -0.22 -3.95
CA THR A 278 -12.55 0.27 -5.16
C THR A 278 -11.03 0.25 -5.00
N PHE A 279 -10.51 0.69 -3.85
CA PHE A 279 -9.08 0.65 -3.55
C PHE A 279 -8.50 -0.77 -3.61
N ILE A 280 -9.17 -1.74 -2.97
CA ILE A 280 -8.76 -3.15 -2.96
C ILE A 280 -8.82 -3.75 -4.38
N LEU A 281 -9.88 -3.45 -5.14
CA LEU A 281 -10.01 -3.92 -6.51
C LEU A 281 -8.88 -3.38 -7.41
N GLN A 282 -8.63 -2.07 -7.37
CA GLN A 282 -7.54 -1.45 -8.12
C GLN A 282 -6.17 -2.02 -7.70
N SER A 283 -5.96 -2.22 -6.40
CA SER A 283 -4.73 -2.83 -5.88
C SER A 283 -4.54 -4.25 -6.39
N THR A 284 -5.60 -5.06 -6.38
CA THR A 284 -5.56 -6.45 -6.84
C THR A 284 -5.27 -6.54 -8.34
N LEU A 285 -5.92 -5.69 -9.14
CA LEU A 285 -5.67 -5.60 -10.58
C LEU A 285 -4.24 -5.18 -10.87
N PHE A 286 -3.73 -4.16 -10.16
CA PHE A 286 -2.38 -3.67 -10.41
C PHE A 286 -1.30 -4.67 -9.98
N ILE A 287 -1.48 -5.32 -8.82
CA ILE A 287 -0.63 -6.43 -8.38
C ILE A 287 -0.63 -7.54 -9.44
N SER A 288 -1.80 -7.88 -10.01
CA SER A 288 -1.89 -8.90 -11.05
C SER A 288 -1.06 -8.56 -12.29
N VAL A 289 -1.09 -7.31 -12.74
CA VAL A 289 -0.23 -6.82 -13.84
C VAL A 289 1.25 -6.96 -13.48
N TRP A 290 1.64 -6.59 -12.26
CA TRP A 290 3.01 -6.79 -11.78
C TRP A 290 3.42 -8.25 -11.70
N LEU A 291 2.54 -9.16 -11.27
CA LEU A 291 2.84 -10.60 -11.26
C LEU A 291 3.12 -11.10 -12.68
N LEU A 292 2.30 -10.69 -13.65
CA LEU A 292 2.52 -11.01 -15.06
C LEU A 292 3.86 -10.44 -15.57
N PHE A 293 4.22 -9.22 -15.15
CA PHE A 293 5.50 -8.62 -15.50
C PHE A 293 6.69 -9.44 -14.99
N PHE A 294 6.69 -9.84 -13.71
CA PHE A 294 7.76 -10.67 -13.14
C PHE A 294 7.83 -12.05 -13.81
N ILE A 295 6.68 -12.69 -14.07
CA ILE A 295 6.62 -13.95 -14.80
C ILE A 295 7.21 -13.78 -16.20
N ALA A 296 6.86 -12.72 -16.93
CA ALA A 296 7.38 -12.45 -18.27
C ALA A 296 8.91 -12.26 -18.27
N ILE A 297 9.46 -11.54 -17.28
CA ILE A 297 10.90 -11.40 -17.09
C ILE A 297 11.56 -12.77 -16.86
N ILE A 298 11.01 -13.57 -15.93
CA ILE A 298 11.60 -14.86 -15.57
C ILE A 298 11.55 -15.84 -16.74
N LEU A 299 10.44 -15.88 -17.49
CA LEU A 299 10.33 -16.70 -18.69
C LEU A 299 11.40 -16.29 -19.70
N PHE A 300 11.52 -14.99 -20.01
CA PHE A 300 12.51 -14.47 -20.94
C PHE A 300 13.96 -14.82 -20.51
N LEU A 301 14.33 -14.53 -19.27
CA LEU A 301 15.67 -14.80 -18.75
C LEU A 301 15.99 -16.30 -18.72
N SER A 302 15.00 -17.15 -18.42
CA SER A 302 15.17 -18.62 -18.44
C SER A 302 15.54 -19.16 -19.83
N LEU A 303 15.10 -18.47 -20.90
CA LEU A 303 15.47 -18.81 -22.27
C LEU A 303 16.94 -18.46 -22.55
N ILE A 304 17.40 -17.29 -22.08
CA ILE A 304 18.74 -16.75 -22.38
C ILE A 304 19.82 -17.36 -21.49
N VAL A 305 19.70 -17.18 -20.18
CA VAL A 305 20.81 -17.38 -19.24
C VAL A 305 20.83 -18.79 -18.65
N LYS A 306 19.73 -19.53 -18.79
CA LYS A 306 19.62 -20.95 -18.42
C LYS A 306 19.98 -21.26 -16.95
N THR A 307 19.98 -20.27 -16.06
CA THR A 307 20.37 -20.42 -14.65
C THR A 307 19.30 -19.85 -13.72
N GLU A 308 18.93 -20.62 -12.69
CA GLU A 308 17.90 -20.22 -11.71
C GLU A 308 18.36 -19.02 -10.90
N PHE A 309 19.65 -18.97 -10.56
CA PHE A 309 20.22 -17.91 -9.74
C PHE A 309 20.15 -16.53 -10.41
N ILE A 310 20.44 -16.44 -11.71
CA ILE A 310 20.41 -15.14 -12.42
C ILE A 310 18.97 -14.66 -12.60
N ASN A 311 18.02 -15.56 -12.88
CA ASN A 311 16.60 -15.22 -12.93
C ASN A 311 16.15 -14.56 -11.61
N LEU A 312 16.48 -15.20 -10.48
CA LEU A 312 16.14 -14.70 -9.15
C LEU A 312 16.81 -13.35 -8.86
N PHE A 313 18.12 -13.24 -9.13
CA PHE A 313 18.89 -12.03 -8.85
C PHE A 313 18.38 -10.82 -9.64
N VAL A 314 18.15 -10.96 -10.94
CA VAL A 314 17.64 -9.87 -11.79
C VAL A 314 16.23 -9.47 -11.36
N SER A 315 15.35 -10.42 -11.07
CA SER A 315 13.98 -10.09 -10.63
C SER A 315 13.96 -9.36 -9.27
N PHE A 316 14.85 -9.69 -8.34
CA PHE A 316 14.98 -8.93 -7.09
C PHE A 316 15.56 -7.54 -7.29
N ILE A 317 16.52 -7.36 -8.22
CA ILE A 317 16.99 -6.03 -8.59
C ILE A 317 15.84 -5.18 -9.10
N VAL A 318 14.93 -5.72 -9.91
CA VAL A 318 13.76 -4.94 -10.42
C VAL A 318 12.86 -4.46 -9.27
N ILE A 319 12.65 -5.27 -8.23
CA ILE A 319 11.90 -4.83 -7.03
C ILE A 319 12.66 -3.72 -6.28
N ALA A 320 13.97 -3.88 -6.11
CA ALA A 320 14.80 -2.96 -5.32
C ALA A 320 15.26 -1.71 -6.09
N ALA A 321 15.07 -1.68 -7.41
CA ALA A 321 15.63 -0.65 -8.29
C ALA A 321 15.15 0.76 -7.92
N GLU A 322 13.93 0.90 -7.39
CA GLU A 322 13.41 2.18 -6.91
C GLU A 322 14.35 2.83 -5.89
N TRP A 323 14.95 2.04 -4.99
CA TRP A 323 15.83 2.54 -3.94
C TRP A 323 17.12 3.16 -4.47
N LEU A 324 17.54 2.81 -5.69
CA LEU A 324 18.77 3.33 -6.28
C LEU A 324 18.63 4.78 -6.75
N TYR A 325 17.42 5.22 -7.06
CA TYR A 325 17.16 6.59 -7.53
C TYR A 325 16.18 7.35 -6.63
N PHE A 326 15.56 6.73 -5.63
CA PHE A 326 14.60 7.40 -4.77
C PHE A 326 15.21 8.62 -4.04
N VAL A 327 14.73 9.82 -4.39
CA VAL A 327 14.95 11.06 -3.66
C VAL A 327 13.62 11.81 -3.59
N ARG A 328 13.28 12.39 -2.42
CA ARG A 328 12.04 13.16 -2.25
C ARG A 328 12.05 14.40 -3.14
N GLY A 329 10.93 14.70 -3.81
CA GLY A 329 10.82 15.80 -4.77
C GLY A 329 11.51 15.57 -6.13
N MET A 330 12.02 14.37 -6.40
CA MET A 330 12.75 14.08 -7.64
C MET A 330 11.90 14.16 -8.91
N GLY A 331 10.58 14.03 -8.80
CA GLY A 331 9.65 14.14 -9.93
C GLY A 331 9.60 15.53 -10.55
N THR A 332 10.06 16.56 -9.84
CA THR A 332 10.21 17.92 -10.38
C THR A 332 11.38 18.04 -11.36
N TYR A 333 12.39 17.17 -11.24
CA TYR A 333 13.65 17.28 -12.00
C TYR A 333 13.85 16.18 -13.03
N THR A 334 13.15 15.06 -12.90
CA THR A 334 13.33 13.89 -13.75
C THR A 334 12.02 13.17 -14.02
N ASP A 335 11.90 12.60 -15.23
CA ASP A 335 10.72 11.87 -15.70
C ASP A 335 10.61 10.46 -15.07
N ILE A 336 10.64 10.39 -13.73
CA ILE A 336 10.60 9.15 -12.95
C ILE A 336 9.34 8.31 -13.23
N GLU A 337 8.27 8.94 -13.69
CA GLU A 337 7.03 8.28 -14.07
C GLU A 337 7.23 7.34 -15.25
N ARG A 338 8.30 7.48 -16.04
CA ARG A 338 8.56 6.56 -17.17
C ARG A 338 9.16 5.23 -16.73
N PHE A 339 9.69 5.14 -15.51
CA PHE A 339 10.30 3.91 -15.02
C PHE A 339 9.24 2.98 -14.42
N PRO A 340 9.12 1.71 -14.88
CA PRO A 340 8.16 0.78 -14.29
C PRO A 340 8.43 0.57 -12.80
N THR A 341 9.69 0.65 -12.37
CA THR A 341 10.13 0.46 -10.97
C THR A 341 9.57 1.52 -10.01
N SER A 342 9.16 2.69 -10.50
CA SER A 342 8.51 3.74 -9.70
C SER A 342 7.11 3.33 -9.22
N TYR A 343 6.56 2.27 -9.81
CA TYR A 343 5.21 1.77 -9.52
C TYR A 343 5.17 0.49 -8.69
N VAL A 344 6.30 0.05 -8.13
CA VAL A 344 6.39 -1.19 -7.31
C VAL A 344 5.50 -1.10 -6.07
N GLN A 345 5.39 0.08 -5.46
CA GLN A 345 4.59 0.31 -4.25
C GLN A 345 3.12 0.60 -4.61
N VAL A 346 2.42 -0.45 -5.05
CA VAL A 346 1.06 -0.39 -5.63
C VAL A 346 0.08 0.46 -4.82
N GLY A 347 -0.08 0.21 -3.51
CA GLY A 347 -1.04 0.95 -2.71
C GLY A 347 -0.71 2.45 -2.61
N GLN A 348 0.58 2.80 -2.54
CA GLN A 348 1.03 4.19 -2.47
C GLN A 348 0.81 4.96 -3.77
N ILE A 349 0.83 4.27 -4.91
CA ILE A 349 0.46 4.85 -6.21
C ILE A 349 -1.05 5.14 -6.23
N ILE A 350 -1.88 4.18 -5.80
CA ILE A 350 -3.34 4.30 -5.83
C ILE A 350 -3.83 5.38 -4.86
N SER A 351 -3.26 5.43 -3.65
CA SER A 351 -3.59 6.46 -2.64
C SER A 351 -2.98 7.84 -2.95
N GLY A 352 -2.17 7.97 -4.00
CA GLY A 352 -1.50 9.22 -4.36
C GLY A 352 -0.36 9.63 -3.41
N TYR A 353 0.02 8.78 -2.45
CA TYR A 353 1.16 9.04 -1.58
C TYR A 353 2.48 9.18 -2.35
N LYS A 354 2.64 8.42 -3.44
CA LYS A 354 3.79 8.59 -4.34
C LYS A 354 3.78 9.93 -5.07
N ASN A 355 2.62 10.47 -5.44
CA ASN A 355 2.52 11.82 -6.02
C ASN A 355 3.04 12.86 -5.02
N PHE A 356 2.69 12.71 -3.74
CA PHE A 356 3.15 13.59 -2.67
C PHE A 356 4.66 13.51 -2.44
N ILE A 357 5.22 12.30 -2.27
CA ILE A 357 6.64 12.14 -1.98
C ILE A 357 7.52 12.58 -3.15
N TYR A 358 7.15 12.21 -4.36
CA TYR A 358 7.95 12.52 -5.53
C TYR A 358 7.66 13.90 -6.12
N GLU A 359 6.60 14.58 -5.67
CA GLU A 359 6.13 15.87 -6.20
C GLU A 359 5.82 15.80 -7.71
N SER A 360 5.28 14.67 -8.17
CA SER A 360 4.88 14.45 -9.57
C SER A 360 3.39 14.17 -9.67
N TRP A 361 2.69 14.87 -10.57
CA TRP A 361 1.28 14.58 -10.87
C TRP A 361 1.09 13.37 -11.81
N HIS A 362 2.18 12.82 -12.37
CA HIS A 362 2.11 11.75 -13.37
C HIS A 362 2.19 10.34 -12.77
N LEU A 363 2.51 10.19 -11.48
CA LEU A 363 2.60 8.88 -10.79
C LEU A 363 1.23 8.35 -10.37
N THR A 364 0.35 8.15 -11.36
CA THR A 364 -1.03 7.71 -11.16
C THR A 364 -1.21 6.21 -11.43
N TYR A 365 -2.30 5.64 -10.91
CA TYR A 365 -2.72 4.26 -11.18
C TYR A 365 -2.83 3.95 -12.69
N GLN A 366 -3.44 4.85 -13.46
CA GLN A 366 -3.61 4.66 -14.91
C GLN A 366 -2.27 4.61 -15.65
N ASN A 367 -1.37 5.54 -15.35
CA ASN A 367 -0.03 5.55 -15.95
C ASN A 367 0.77 4.31 -15.56
N GLY A 368 0.67 3.89 -14.29
CA GLY A 368 1.30 2.66 -13.81
C GLY A 368 0.84 1.42 -14.57
N LEU A 369 -0.47 1.28 -14.81
CA LEU A 369 -1.01 0.19 -15.63
C LEU A 369 -0.47 0.22 -17.07
N ILE A 370 -0.43 1.39 -17.69
CA ILE A 370 0.05 1.55 -19.07
C ILE A 370 1.53 1.17 -19.14
N ILE A 371 2.36 1.65 -18.24
CA ILE A 371 3.81 1.48 -18.29
C ILE A 371 4.20 0.03 -17.96
N VAL A 372 3.76 -0.48 -16.81
CA VAL A 372 4.07 -1.87 -16.41
C VAL A 372 3.41 -2.86 -17.38
N GLY A 373 2.20 -2.57 -17.85
CA GLY A 373 1.52 -3.37 -18.88
C GLY A 373 2.27 -3.40 -20.20
N SER A 374 2.73 -2.24 -20.69
CA SER A 374 3.52 -2.14 -21.93
C SER A 374 4.85 -2.90 -21.81
N CYS A 375 5.55 -2.76 -20.68
CA CYS A 375 6.76 -3.53 -20.40
C CYS A 375 6.48 -5.04 -20.36
N THR A 376 5.34 -5.47 -19.79
CA THR A 376 4.94 -6.87 -19.77
C THR A 376 4.71 -7.42 -21.18
N ILE A 377 3.98 -6.69 -22.01
CA ILE A 377 3.73 -7.07 -23.41
C ILE A 377 5.04 -7.14 -24.19
N LEU A 378 5.93 -6.16 -24.02
CA LEU A 378 7.25 -6.15 -24.65
C LEU A 378 8.05 -7.40 -24.27
N MET A 379 8.12 -7.75 -22.98
CA MET A 379 8.82 -8.96 -22.52
C MET A 379 8.21 -10.25 -23.06
N MET A 380 6.88 -10.31 -23.20
CA MET A 380 6.19 -11.45 -23.81
C MET A 380 6.52 -11.57 -25.30
N ILE A 381 6.55 -10.47 -26.04
CA ILE A 381 6.95 -10.45 -27.46
C ILE A 381 8.40 -10.92 -27.61
N LEU A 382 9.32 -10.41 -26.79
CA LEU A 382 10.72 -10.82 -26.81
C LEU A 382 10.87 -12.32 -26.49
N THR A 383 10.10 -12.83 -25.52
CA THR A 383 10.05 -14.26 -25.19
C THR A 383 9.59 -15.09 -26.41
N LEU A 384 8.56 -14.63 -27.12
CA LEU A 384 8.03 -15.29 -28.30
C LEU A 384 9.06 -15.32 -29.44
N ILE A 385 9.72 -14.20 -29.74
CA ILE A 385 10.76 -14.09 -30.79
C ILE A 385 11.90 -15.07 -30.50
N VAL A 386 12.40 -15.10 -29.25
CA VAL A 386 13.49 -16.01 -28.86
C VAL A 386 13.04 -17.47 -28.98
N SER A 387 11.81 -17.79 -28.56
CA SER A 387 11.27 -19.15 -28.60
C SER A 387 11.09 -19.72 -30.00
N GLN A 388 10.87 -18.85 -31.01
CA GLN A 388 10.69 -19.25 -32.41
C GLN A 388 12.02 -19.31 -33.19
N SER A 389 13.11 -18.78 -32.63
CA SER A 389 14.40 -18.82 -33.30
C SER A 389 14.89 -20.27 -33.47
N LYS A 390 15.33 -20.66 -34.68
CA LYS A 390 15.78 -22.04 -35.01
C LYS A 390 16.94 -22.57 -34.15
N ARG A 391 17.60 -21.69 -33.39
CA ARG A 391 18.69 -22.03 -32.45
C ARG A 391 18.17 -22.44 -31.06
N PHE A 392 16.87 -22.26 -30.79
CA PHE A 392 16.27 -22.61 -29.52
C PHE A 392 15.60 -23.97 -29.62
N LYS A 393 16.12 -24.94 -28.87
CA LYS A 393 15.36 -26.12 -28.45
C LYS A 393 15.10 -25.96 -26.96
N LEU A 394 13.83 -26.04 -26.56
CA LEU A 394 13.46 -26.08 -25.13
C LEU A 394 14.14 -27.27 -24.42
N ILE A 395 14.50 -28.28 -25.21
CA ILE A 395 15.12 -29.55 -24.86
C ILE A 395 16.40 -29.71 -25.70
N ASP A 396 17.54 -29.28 -25.17
CA ASP A 396 18.86 -29.83 -25.53
C ASP A 396 19.51 -30.34 -24.25
#